data_AF-A0A9E0ZMB8-F1
#
_entry.id   AF-A0A9E0ZMB8-F1
#
_cell.length_a   1.000
_cell.length_b   1.000
_cell.length_c   1.000
_cell.angle_alpha   90.00
_cell.angle_beta   90.00
_cell.angle_gamma   90.00
#
_symmetry.space_group_name_H-M   'P 1'
#
loop_
_entity.id
_entity.type
_entity.pdbx_description
1 polymer ?
#
loop_
_entity_poly.entity_id
_entity_poly.type
_entity_poly.pdbx_seq_one_letter_code
_entity_poly.pdbx_strand_id
1 'polypeptide(L)'
;MSDTEDFFLKIGIGIFFVIMFFKMFIPAILDIPCYFKNDFKIVSGYARNNANGKGNIRCVTIINEKDKEEIYVEFSFSDGINEGDYLKVKYLPHTKYGILLKKRD
;
A
#
# COMPACT_ATOMS: atom_id res chain seq x y z
N MET A 1 4.60 -41.29 13.15
CA MET A 1 4.25 -39.89 13.45
C MET A 1 3.05 -39.96 14.36
N SER A 2 3.17 -39.47 15.59
CA SER A 2 2.15 -39.72 16.63
C SER A 2 1.01 -38.71 16.52
N ASP A 3 -0.22 -39.12 16.87
CA ASP A 3 -1.41 -38.26 16.85
C ASP A 3 -1.21 -36.91 17.60
N THR A 4 -0.31 -36.92 18.59
CA THR A 4 0.11 -35.75 19.36
C THR A 4 0.89 -34.73 18.51
N GLU A 5 1.81 -35.19 17.65
CA GLU A 5 2.59 -34.31 16.75
C GLU A 5 1.68 -33.62 15.73
N ASP A 6 0.70 -34.34 15.19
CA ASP A 6 -0.30 -33.81 14.26
C ASP A 6 -1.23 -32.79 14.92
N PHE A 7 -1.57 -32.99 16.21
CA PHE A 7 -2.35 -32.03 16.97
C PHE A 7 -1.60 -30.70 17.17
N PHE A 8 -0.32 -30.75 17.56
CA PHE A 8 0.51 -29.54 17.70
C PHE A 8 0.75 -28.83 16.35
N LEU A 9 0.93 -29.59 15.26
CA LEU A 9 1.08 -29.01 13.92
C LEU A 9 -0.16 -28.23 13.49
N LYS A 10 -1.37 -28.77 13.72
CA LYS A 10 -2.63 -28.08 13.41
C LYS A 10 -2.80 -26.78 14.19
N ILE A 11 -2.45 -26.77 15.47
CA ILE A 11 -2.48 -25.55 16.29
C ILE A 11 -1.47 -24.51 15.76
N GLY A 12 -0.25 -24.94 15.44
CA GLY A 12 0.78 -24.06 14.88
C GLY A 12 0.33 -23.39 13.57
N ILE A 13 -0.26 -24.17 12.66
CA ILE A 13 -0.84 -23.67 11.41
C ILE A 13 -1.99 -22.68 11.68
N GLY A 14 -2.87 -22.99 12.63
CA GLY A 14 -3.97 -22.10 13.03
C GLY A 14 -3.46 -20.74 13.53
N ILE A 15 -2.47 -20.74 14.43
CA ILE A 15 -1.86 -19.51 14.95
C ILE A 15 -1.20 -18.71 13.82
N PHE A 16 -0.50 -19.38 12.90
CA PHE A 16 0.11 -18.74 11.74
C PHE A 16 -0.94 -18.02 10.87
N PHE A 17 -2.07 -18.67 10.58
CA PHE A 17 -3.16 -18.04 9.83
C PHE A 17 -3.77 -16.84 10.56
N VAL A 18 -3.93 -16.93 11.88
CA VAL A 18 -4.44 -15.81 12.69
C VAL A 18 -3.48 -14.61 12.60
N ILE A 19 -2.18 -14.83 12.75
CA ILE A 19 -1.16 -13.77 12.62
C ILE A 19 -1.19 -13.15 11.22
N MET A 20 -1.30 -13.98 10.17
CA MET A 20 -1.39 -13.52 8.79
C MET A 20 -2.64 -12.66 8.55
N PHE A 21 -3.78 -13.10 9.09
CA PHE A 21 -5.05 -12.36 9.01
C PHE A 21 -4.91 -10.99 9.68
N PHE A 22 -4.38 -10.94 10.90
CA PHE A 22 -4.14 -9.66 11.58
C PHE A 22 -3.22 -8.74 10.77
N LYS A 23 -2.12 -9.25 10.22
CA LYS A 23 -1.22 -8.42 9.38
C LYS A 23 -1.91 -7.85 8.14
N MET A 24 -2.86 -8.57 7.56
CA MET A 24 -3.62 -8.12 6.39
C MET A 24 -4.61 -7.00 6.74
N PHE A 25 -5.32 -7.12 7.87
CA PHE A 25 -6.40 -6.18 8.22
C PHE A 25 -5.98 -5.01 9.11
N ILE A 26 -4.92 -5.15 9.93
CA ILE A 26 -4.46 -4.08 10.83
C ILE A 26 -4.24 -2.75 10.09
N PRO A 27 -3.56 -2.68 8.92
CA PRO A 27 -3.36 -1.42 8.22
C PRO A 27 -4.69 -0.75 7.84
N ALA A 28 -5.66 -1.53 7.36
CA ALA A 28 -6.99 -1.01 7.00
C ALA A 28 -7.75 -0.51 8.24
N ILE A 29 -7.69 -1.25 9.36
CA ILE A 29 -8.33 -0.86 10.62
C ILE A 29 -7.73 0.44 11.17
N LEU A 30 -6.41 0.61 11.09
CA LEU A 30 -5.71 1.82 11.53
C LEU A 30 -6.03 3.02 10.62
N ASP A 31 -6.29 2.78 9.34
CA ASP A 31 -6.65 3.85 8.41
C ASP A 31 -8.09 4.35 8.58
N ILE A 32 -9.02 3.57 9.14
CA ILE A 32 -10.40 4.02 9.42
C ILE A 32 -10.42 5.31 10.28
N PRO A 33 -9.78 5.36 11.47
CA PRO A 33 -9.75 6.58 12.26
C PRO A 33 -8.95 7.71 11.58
N CYS A 34 -7.89 7.39 10.82
CA CYS A 34 -7.17 8.39 10.03
C CYS A 34 -8.07 9.05 8.98
N TYR A 35 -8.89 8.26 8.29
CA TYR A 35 -9.88 8.73 7.33
C TYR A 35 -10.89 9.69 7.98
N PHE A 36 -11.48 9.30 9.12
CA PHE A 36 -12.42 10.15 9.86
C PHE A 36 -11.80 11.46 10.37
N LYS A 37 -10.52 11.43 10.75
CA LYS A 37 -9.76 12.60 11.21
C LYS A 37 -9.20 13.46 10.07
N ASN A 38 -9.40 13.07 8.81
CA ASN A 38 -8.74 13.65 7.64
C ASN A 38 -7.20 13.63 7.72
N ASP A 39 -6.64 12.65 8.42
CA ASP A 39 -5.20 12.44 8.57
C ASP A 39 -4.64 11.68 7.35
N PHE A 40 -4.41 12.43 6.28
CA PHE A 40 -3.86 11.91 5.04
C PHE A 40 -2.45 12.45 4.82
N LYS A 41 -1.59 11.60 4.24
CA LYS A 41 -0.27 12.02 3.78
C LYS A 41 -0.34 12.48 2.33
N ILE A 42 0.50 13.44 1.98
CA ILE A 42 0.65 13.93 0.61
C ILE A 42 2.11 13.76 0.22
N VAL A 43 2.34 13.04 -0.87
CA VAL A 43 3.66 12.94 -1.51
C VAL A 43 3.61 13.65 -2.84
N SER A 44 4.70 14.35 -3.19
CA SER A 44 4.90 14.96 -4.50
C SER A 44 6.30 14.61 -4.98
N GLY A 45 6.40 14.12 -6.20
CA GLY A 45 7.68 13.65 -6.72
C GLY A 45 7.57 12.95 -8.06
N TYR A 46 8.65 12.28 -8.46
CA TYR A 46 8.75 11.61 -9.75
C TYR A 46 8.53 10.11 -9.60
N ALA A 47 7.81 9.51 -10.53
CA ALA A 47 7.66 8.07 -10.62
C ALA A 47 9.03 7.43 -10.89
N ARG A 48 9.47 6.55 -9.99
CA ARG A 48 10.76 5.85 -10.12
C ARG A 48 10.78 4.90 -11.31
N ASN A 49 9.67 4.22 -11.56
CA ASN A 49 9.48 3.23 -12.61
C ASN A 49 8.08 3.39 -13.20
N ASN A 50 7.84 2.77 -14.36
CA ASN A 50 6.49 2.62 -14.90
C ASN A 50 5.55 1.97 -13.86
N ALA A 51 4.32 2.46 -13.79
CA ALA A 51 3.33 1.91 -12.87
C ALA A 51 3.00 0.46 -13.22
N ASN A 52 2.98 -0.38 -12.19
CA ASN A 52 2.47 -1.75 -12.28
C ASN A 52 1.05 -1.79 -11.73
N GLY A 53 0.19 -2.67 -12.23
CA GLY A 53 -1.16 -2.83 -11.69
C GLY A 53 -2.14 -3.38 -12.71
N LYS A 54 -3.22 -3.99 -12.24
CA LYS A 54 -4.27 -4.55 -13.10
C LYS A 54 -5.43 -3.57 -13.23
N GLY A 55 -6.03 -3.50 -14.42
CA GLY A 55 -7.16 -2.62 -14.71
C GLY A 55 -6.80 -1.15 -14.50
N ASN A 56 -7.54 -0.46 -13.64
CA ASN A 56 -7.33 0.96 -13.32
C ASN A 56 -6.53 1.18 -12.04
N ILE A 57 -5.93 0.14 -11.45
CA ILE A 57 -5.08 0.28 -10.27
C ILE A 57 -3.65 0.56 -10.74
N ARG A 58 -3.00 1.55 -10.14
CA ARG A 58 -1.60 1.92 -10.37
C ARG A 58 -0.84 1.83 -9.06
N CYS A 59 0.17 0.98 -9.05
CA CYS A 59 1.16 0.83 -7.99
C CYS A 59 2.43 1.54 -8.43
N VAL A 60 2.80 2.60 -7.72
CA VAL A 60 3.90 3.48 -8.12
C VAL A 60 4.80 3.77 -6.92
N THR A 61 6.10 3.69 -7.14
CA THR A 61 7.10 4.21 -6.21
C THR A 61 7.42 5.65 -6.61
N ILE A 62 7.14 6.60 -5.74
CA ILE A 62 7.39 8.03 -5.96
C ILE A 62 8.63 8.44 -5.18
N ILE A 63 9.60 9.04 -5.87
CA ILE A 63 10.77 9.67 -5.23
C ILE A 63 10.35 11.07 -4.80
N ASN A 64 10.19 11.28 -3.49
CA ASN A 64 9.82 12.57 -2.92
C ASN A 64 10.89 13.62 -3.25
N GLU A 65 10.48 14.75 -3.80
CA GLU A 65 11.40 15.83 -4.19
C GLU A 65 12.18 16.41 -3.00
N LYS A 66 11.54 16.51 -1.84
CA LYS A 66 12.11 17.18 -0.66
C LYS A 66 13.16 16.32 0.04
N ASP A 67 12.76 15.09 0.34
CA ASP A 67 13.48 14.23 1.27
C ASP A 67 14.26 13.12 0.55
N LYS A 68 14.08 13.01 -0.78
CA LYS A 68 14.61 11.93 -1.64
C LYS A 68 14.20 10.51 -1.20
N GLU A 69 13.25 10.42 -0.27
CA GLU A 69 12.67 9.14 0.14
C GLU A 69 11.79 8.54 -0.95
N GLU A 70 11.87 7.23 -1.09
CA GLU A 70 11.00 6.45 -1.96
C GLU A 70 9.73 6.05 -1.21
N ILE A 71 8.58 6.45 -1.73
CA ILE A 71 7.28 6.15 -1.14
C ILE A 71 6.48 5.33 -2.15
N TYR A 72 6.17 4.08 -1.77
CA TYR A 72 5.22 3.25 -2.52
C TYR A 72 3.79 3.67 -2.20
N VAL A 73 3.00 3.92 -3.26
CA VAL A 73 1.58 4.25 -3.17
C VAL A 73 0.78 3.46 -4.21
N GLU A 74 -0.45 3.15 -3.86
CA GLU A 74 -1.42 2.52 -4.75
C GLU A 74 -2.62 3.44 -4.91
N PHE A 75 -3.08 3.67 -6.14
CA PHE A 75 -4.25 4.50 -6.39
C PHE A 75 -4.93 4.12 -7.71
N SER A 76 -6.19 4.53 -7.86
CA SER A 76 -6.91 4.29 -9.11
C SER A 76 -6.69 5.42 -10.11
N PHE A 77 -6.27 5.07 -11.33
CA PHE A 77 -6.09 5.96 -12.47
C PHE A 77 -6.21 5.17 -13.77
N SER A 78 -6.96 5.70 -14.75
CA SER A 78 -7.21 5.01 -16.02
C SER A 78 -5.97 4.94 -16.89
N ASP A 79 -5.17 6.00 -16.90
CA ASP A 79 -4.08 6.12 -17.86
C ASP A 79 -2.79 5.50 -17.33
N GLY A 80 -1.82 5.34 -18.21
CA GLY A 80 -0.48 4.91 -17.84
C GLY A 80 0.23 5.95 -16.99
N ILE A 81 1.16 5.48 -16.16
CA ILE A 81 2.15 6.31 -15.50
C ILE A 81 3.49 5.75 -15.90
N ASN A 82 4.30 6.61 -16.50
CA ASN A 82 5.63 6.27 -16.95
C ASN A 82 6.67 6.68 -15.90
N GLU A 83 7.83 6.05 -15.98
CA GLU A 83 9.02 6.51 -15.29
C GLU A 83 9.31 7.97 -15.62
N GLY A 84 9.59 8.78 -14.60
CA GLY A 84 9.83 10.21 -14.75
C GLY A 84 8.58 11.09 -14.67
N ASP A 85 7.36 10.53 -14.71
CA ASP A 85 6.13 11.32 -14.55
C ASP A 85 6.11 11.99 -13.17
N TYR A 86 5.77 13.28 -13.13
CA TYR A 86 5.57 13.99 -11.88
C TYR A 86 4.17 13.70 -11.33
N LEU A 87 4.11 13.21 -10.11
CA LEU A 87 2.89 12.82 -9.43
C LEU A 87 2.74 13.57 -8.11
N LYS A 88 1.50 13.97 -7.82
CA LYS A 88 1.07 14.41 -6.49
C LYS A 88 -0.07 13.51 -6.03
N VAL A 89 0.17 12.75 -4.98
CA VAL A 89 -0.77 11.73 -4.48
C VAL A 89 -1.11 12.02 -3.03
N LYS A 90 -2.41 11.98 -2.71
CA LYS A 90 -2.91 11.98 -1.33
C LYS A 90 -3.25 10.55 -0.94
N TYR A 91 -2.70 10.04 0.14
CA TYR A 91 -2.80 8.63 0.50
C TYR A 91 -2.99 8.41 2.01
N LEU A 92 -3.51 7.24 2.34
CA LEU A 92 -3.71 6.79 3.70
C LEU A 92 -2.40 6.32 4.35
N PRO A 93 -2.12 6.69 5.62
CA PRO A 93 -0.82 6.45 6.24
C PRO A 93 -0.38 4.98 6.30
N HIS A 94 -1.31 4.05 6.52
CA HIS A 94 -0.99 2.65 6.79
C HIS A 94 -1.11 1.74 5.56
N THR A 95 -2.23 1.77 4.85
CA THR A 95 -2.45 0.97 3.61
C THR A 95 -1.68 1.51 2.41
N LYS A 96 -1.29 2.79 2.43
CA LYS A 96 -0.72 3.51 1.27
C LYS A 96 -1.66 3.62 0.07
N TYR A 97 -2.94 3.33 0.27
CA TYR A 97 -3.96 3.53 -0.75
C TYR A 97 -4.33 5.01 -0.84
N GLY A 98 -4.44 5.54 -2.05
CA GLY A 98 -4.58 6.97 -2.28
C GLY A 98 -5.34 7.33 -3.53
N ILE A 99 -5.30 8.64 -3.81
CA ILE A 99 -5.93 9.29 -4.95
C ILE A 99 -4.90 10.20 -5.59
N LEU A 100 -4.80 10.12 -6.92
CA LEU A 100 -3.98 11.03 -7.71
C LEU A 100 -4.61 12.42 -7.74
N LEU A 101 -3.86 13.42 -7.28
CA LEU A 101 -4.27 14.83 -7.32
C LEU A 101 -3.76 15.54 -8.56
N LYS A 102 -2.57 15.18 -9.04
CA LYS A 102 -1.94 15.80 -10.22
C LYS A 102 -0.97 14.84 -10.87
N LYS A 103 -0.96 14.83 -12.20
CA LYS A 103 0.04 14.23 -13.08
C LYS A 103 0.62 15.31 -14.01
N ARG A 104 1.91 15.25 -14.29
CA ARG A 104 2.56 15.97 -15.40
C ARG A 104 3.59 15.04 -16.02
N ASP A 105 3.61 15.03 -17.34
CA ASP A 105 4.49 14.23 -18.19
C ASP A 105 5.77 15.00 -18.51
#